data_AF-A0A8J6P2D6-F1
#
_entry.id   AF-A0A8J6P2D6-F1
#
_cell.length_a   1.000
_cell.length_b   1.000
_cell.length_c   1.000
_cell.angle_alpha   90.00
_cell.angle_beta   90.00
_cell.angle_gamma   90.00
#
_symmetry.space_group_name_H-M   'P 1'
#
loop_
_entity.id
_entity.type
_entity.pdbx_description
1 polymer ?
#
loop_
_entity_poly.entity_id
_entity_poly.type
_entity_poly.pdbx_seq_one_letter_code
_entity_poly.pdbx_strand_id
1 'polypeptide(L)'
;MGPRGTYRRKVQSYAGEEKRLWEDFRQGLALGTGRFVDLIKKRYPTGRPHREIPRQRGVVGRVNTEEVIKKASGLFNCDTAGFKEKDRLYGKDKDKRDLLVFFLWEGGAYNNREIGDMFGITYSAVSHIVKQVKAKVRTDQDFQNNYALLNSQIKM
;
A
#
# COMPACT_ATOMS: atom_id res chain seq x y z
N MET A 1 3.87 6.38 -24.49
CA MET A 1 4.79 5.43 -25.16
C MET A 1 6.00 6.24 -25.59
N GLY A 2 7.20 5.93 -25.08
CA GLY A 2 8.37 6.79 -25.27
C GLY A 2 8.89 6.80 -26.72
N PRO A 3 9.64 7.83 -27.13
CA PRO A 3 10.10 8.05 -28.51
C PRO A 3 10.95 6.91 -29.11
N ARG A 4 11.52 6.03 -28.27
CA ARG A 4 12.27 4.84 -28.69
C ARG A 4 11.40 3.73 -29.29
N GLY A 5 10.13 3.62 -28.88
CA GLY A 5 9.23 2.55 -29.34
C GLY A 5 8.70 2.76 -30.76
N THR A 6 8.54 4.02 -31.19
CA THR A 6 8.06 4.40 -32.52
C THR A 6 9.13 4.22 -33.59
N TYR A 7 10.39 4.53 -33.29
CA TYR A 7 11.51 4.30 -34.21
C TYR A 7 11.71 2.81 -34.50
N ARG A 8 11.68 1.97 -33.46
CA ARG A 8 11.91 0.52 -33.58
C ARG A 8 10.83 -0.20 -34.41
N ARG A 9 9.56 0.21 -34.28
CA ARG A 9 8.45 -0.32 -35.11
C ARG A 9 8.61 -0.02 -36.59
N LYS A 10 9.07 1.19 -36.94
CA LYS A 10 9.37 1.53 -38.33
C LYS A 10 10.43 0.58 -38.89
N VAL A 11 11.53 0.40 -38.16
CA VAL A 11 12.62 -0.49 -38.60
C VAL A 11 12.16 -1.94 -38.77
N GLN A 12 11.37 -2.48 -37.84
CA GLN A 12 10.82 -3.85 -37.94
C GLN A 12 9.87 -4.03 -39.15
N SER A 13 9.10 -3.01 -39.51
CA SER A 13 8.22 -3.08 -40.70
C SER A 13 8.97 -3.13 -42.03
N TYR A 14 10.17 -2.56 -42.10
CA TYR A 14 11.02 -2.62 -43.30
C TYR A 14 11.82 -3.93 -43.40
N ALA A 15 12.09 -4.58 -42.26
CA ALA A 15 12.90 -5.79 -42.19
C ALA A 15 12.11 -7.10 -42.37
N GLY A 16 10.77 -7.04 -42.50
CA GLY A 16 9.92 -8.23 -42.64
C GLY A 16 9.92 -9.14 -41.39
N GLU A 17 10.40 -8.66 -40.25
CA GLU A 17 10.46 -9.43 -39.01
C GLU A 17 9.07 -9.57 -38.40
N GLU A 18 8.63 -10.81 -38.15
CA GLU A 18 7.41 -11.06 -37.37
C GLU A 18 7.57 -10.58 -35.93
N LYS A 19 6.51 -9.97 -35.37
CA LYS A 19 6.48 -9.58 -33.96
C LYS A 19 6.66 -10.82 -33.08
N ARG A 20 7.79 -10.90 -32.37
CA ARG A 20 8.02 -11.95 -31.38
C ARG A 20 7.10 -11.75 -30.18
N LEU A 21 6.32 -12.77 -29.83
CA LEU A 21 5.36 -12.78 -28.69
C LEU A 21 5.97 -12.34 -27.36
N TRP A 22 7.29 -12.50 -27.22
CA TRP A 22 8.05 -12.26 -25.98
C TRP A 22 8.59 -10.83 -25.84
N GLU A 23 8.49 -9.98 -26.89
CA GLU A 23 9.10 -8.64 -26.88
C GLU A 23 8.28 -7.58 -26.11
N ASP A 24 7.00 -7.82 -25.85
CA ASP A 24 6.11 -6.94 -25.08
C ASP A 24 5.79 -7.48 -23.67
N PHE A 25 6.48 -8.53 -23.23
CA PHE A 25 6.23 -9.18 -21.95
C PHE A 25 6.76 -8.32 -20.78
N ARG A 26 5.87 -7.71 -20.00
CA ARG A 26 6.23 -6.77 -18.92
C ARG A 26 6.08 -7.29 -17.49
N GLN A 27 5.64 -8.53 -17.27
CA GLN A 27 5.48 -9.13 -15.93
C GLN A 27 5.70 -10.65 -15.95
N GLY A 28 6.20 -11.22 -14.84
CA GLY A 28 6.61 -12.62 -14.74
C GLY A 28 5.46 -13.63 -14.82
N LEU A 29 5.64 -14.68 -15.61
CA LEU A 29 4.72 -15.81 -15.74
C LEU A 29 5.29 -17.01 -14.97
N ALA A 30 4.53 -17.51 -13.98
CA ALA A 30 4.85 -18.77 -13.30
C ALA A 30 3.83 -19.83 -13.72
N LEU A 31 4.28 -20.84 -14.47
CA LEU A 31 3.47 -21.96 -14.93
C LEU A 31 3.85 -23.22 -14.15
N GLY A 32 2.84 -23.97 -13.68
CA GLY A 32 3.03 -25.24 -12.99
C GLY A 32 1.78 -25.67 -12.23
N THR A 33 1.90 -26.75 -11.47
CA THR A 33 0.82 -27.23 -10.60
C THR A 33 0.54 -26.24 -9.46
N GLY A 34 -0.66 -26.26 -8.86
CA GLY A 34 -1.01 -25.35 -7.76
C GLY A 34 0.03 -25.37 -6.62
N ARG A 35 0.54 -26.57 -6.27
CA ARG A 35 1.63 -26.73 -5.29
C ARG A 35 2.92 -26.01 -5.69
N PHE A 36 3.30 -26.04 -6.97
CA PHE A 36 4.49 -25.38 -7.48
C PHE A 36 4.35 -23.85 -7.44
N VAL A 37 3.18 -23.34 -7.85
CA VAL A 37 2.86 -21.91 -7.78
C VAL A 37 2.88 -21.41 -6.33
N ASP A 38 2.32 -22.19 -5.39
CA ASP A 38 2.32 -21.81 -3.98
C ASP A 38 3.71 -21.89 -3.34
N LEU A 39 4.56 -22.82 -3.81
CA LEU A 39 5.97 -22.88 -3.40
C LEU A 39 6.75 -21.65 -3.90
N ILE A 40 6.50 -21.20 -5.14
CA ILE A 40 7.09 -19.97 -5.67
C ILE A 40 6.61 -18.75 -4.86
N LYS A 41 5.31 -18.63 -4.57
CA LYS A 41 4.76 -17.55 -3.74
C LYS A 41 5.38 -17.52 -2.34
N LYS A 42 5.59 -18.68 -1.71
CA LYS A 42 6.21 -18.79 -0.38
C LYS A 42 7.71 -18.49 -0.39
N ARG A 43 8.42 -18.92 -1.43
CA ARG A 43 9.87 -18.76 -1.54
C ARG A 43 10.28 -17.35 -1.97
N TYR A 44 9.43 -16.69 -2.76
CA TYR A 44 9.60 -15.31 -3.19
C TYR A 44 8.41 -14.46 -2.70
N PRO A 45 8.28 -14.22 -1.39
CA PRO A 45 7.31 -13.26 -0.90
C PRO A 45 7.65 -11.92 -1.55
N THR A 46 6.70 -11.38 -2.30
CA THR A 46 6.86 -10.10 -3.01
C THR A 46 6.92 -8.95 -1.99
N GLY A 47 8.07 -8.79 -1.31
CA GLY A 47 8.38 -7.67 -0.42
C GLY A 47 7.20 -7.11 0.38
N ARG A 48 7.17 -5.79 0.58
CA ARG A 48 5.95 -5.09 0.97
C ARG A 48 5.01 -5.04 -0.23
N PRO A 49 3.71 -5.37 -0.08
CA PRO A 49 2.76 -5.32 -1.17
C PRO A 49 2.65 -3.89 -1.69
N HIS A 50 2.86 -3.70 -2.99
CA HIS A 50 2.79 -2.38 -3.59
C HIS A 50 1.33 -1.95 -3.69
N ARG A 51 0.99 -0.74 -3.21
CA ARG A 51 -0.38 -0.22 -3.22
C ARG A 51 -1.04 -0.25 -4.60
N GLU A 52 -0.27 0.04 -5.64
CA GLU A 52 -0.74 0.06 -7.03
C GLU A 52 -0.95 -1.33 -7.65
N ILE A 53 -0.62 -2.40 -6.92
CA ILE A 53 -0.78 -3.79 -7.38
C ILE A 53 -1.67 -4.55 -6.38
N PRO A 54 -3.01 -4.36 -6.43
CA PRO A 54 -3.95 -5.01 -5.50
C PRO A 54 -3.81 -6.54 -5.44
N ARG A 55 -3.36 -7.16 -6.54
CA ARG A 55 -3.18 -8.62 -6.66
C ARG A 55 -2.10 -9.18 -5.71
N GLN A 56 -1.12 -8.36 -5.30
CA GLN A 56 -0.06 -8.77 -4.36
C GLN A 56 -0.59 -9.00 -2.94
N ARG A 57 -1.73 -8.38 -2.56
CA ARG A 57 -2.33 -8.54 -1.22
C ARG A 57 -2.73 -9.99 -0.93
N GLY A 58 -3.25 -10.69 -1.94
CA GLY A 58 -3.62 -12.10 -1.82
C GLY A 58 -2.43 -13.05 -1.67
N VAL A 59 -1.22 -12.58 -1.97
CA VAL A 59 0.02 -13.38 -1.93
C VAL A 59 0.78 -13.18 -0.61
N VAL A 60 0.81 -11.95 -0.09
CA VAL A 60 1.52 -11.60 1.16
C VAL A 60 0.76 -12.09 2.41
N GLY A 61 -0.52 -12.42 2.26
CA GLY A 61 -1.38 -12.78 3.39
C GLY A 61 -1.89 -11.53 4.12
N ARG A 62 -3.09 -11.62 4.71
CA ARG A 62 -3.64 -10.53 5.52
C ARG A 62 -2.79 -10.41 6.79
N VAL A 63 -2.00 -9.36 6.90
CA VAL A 63 -1.39 -8.96 8.18
C VAL A 63 -2.52 -8.83 9.20
N ASN A 64 -2.36 -9.37 10.41
CA ASN A 64 -3.44 -9.37 11.41
C ASN A 64 -3.76 -7.93 11.84
N THR A 65 -4.88 -7.42 11.35
CA THR A 65 -5.28 -6.00 11.45
C THR A 65 -5.37 -5.54 12.90
N GLU A 66 -5.96 -6.38 13.75
CA GLU A 66 -6.16 -6.06 15.16
C GLU A 66 -4.83 -5.96 15.91
N GLU A 67 -3.83 -6.74 15.54
CA GLU A 67 -2.50 -6.67 16.15
C GLU A 67 -1.74 -5.41 15.75
N VAL A 68 -1.85 -5.00 14.48
CA VAL A 68 -1.22 -3.75 14.00
C VAL A 68 -1.86 -2.56 14.68
N ILE A 69 -3.19 -2.53 14.77
CA ILE A 69 -3.93 -1.46 15.44
C ILE A 69 -3.63 -1.45 16.94
N LYS A 70 -3.57 -2.60 17.62
CA LYS A 70 -3.21 -2.69 19.06
C LYS A 70 -1.78 -2.23 19.35
N LYS A 71 -0.82 -2.60 18.51
CA LYS A 71 0.57 -2.13 18.66
C LYS A 71 0.66 -0.63 18.44
N ALA A 72 -0.03 -0.12 17.43
CA ALA A 72 -0.03 1.30 17.12
C ALA A 72 -0.79 2.13 18.17
N SER A 73 -1.86 1.58 18.75
CA SER A 73 -2.61 2.21 19.85
C SER A 73 -1.78 2.31 21.13
N GLY A 74 -1.02 1.25 21.45
CA GLY A 74 -0.07 1.26 22.57
C GLY A 74 1.06 2.28 22.38
N LEU A 75 1.53 2.46 21.15
CA LEU A 75 2.60 3.40 20.78
C LEU A 75 2.20 4.88 20.94
N PHE A 76 0.98 5.24 20.55
CA PHE A 76 0.50 6.62 20.64
C PHE A 76 -0.39 6.90 21.85
N ASN A 77 -0.56 5.91 22.72
CA ASN A 77 -1.49 5.93 23.85
C ASN A 77 -2.86 6.48 23.41
N CYS A 78 -3.38 5.94 22.29
CA CYS A 78 -4.64 6.37 21.70
C CYS A 78 -5.69 5.27 21.80
N ASP A 79 -6.90 5.68 22.17
CA ASP A 79 -8.05 4.78 22.21
C ASP A 79 -8.62 4.63 20.79
N THR A 80 -8.26 3.53 20.14
CA THR A 80 -8.74 3.21 18.80
C THR A 80 -10.22 2.82 18.78
N ALA A 81 -10.79 2.39 19.91
CA ALA A 81 -12.24 2.20 20.05
C ALA A 81 -12.97 3.55 20.05
N GLY A 82 -12.43 4.53 20.78
CA GLY A 82 -12.94 5.91 20.81
C GLY A 82 -12.92 6.65 19.47
N PHE A 83 -12.12 6.20 18.49
CA PHE A 83 -12.15 6.79 17.13
C PHE A 83 -13.39 6.41 16.33
N LYS A 84 -13.98 5.23 16.57
CA LYS A 84 -15.23 4.82 15.91
C LYS A 84 -16.46 5.50 16.51
N GLU A 85 -16.43 5.77 17.81
CA GLU A 85 -17.58 6.29 18.54
C GLU A 85 -17.69 7.82 18.46
N LYS A 86 -16.56 8.53 18.28
CA LYS A 86 -16.55 9.99 18.18
C LYS A 86 -16.78 10.45 16.74
N ASP A 87 -17.91 11.11 16.53
CA ASP A 87 -18.30 11.69 15.23
C ASP A 87 -17.26 12.70 14.69
N ARG A 88 -16.59 13.45 15.59
CA ARG A 88 -15.55 14.41 15.20
C ARG A 88 -14.39 14.48 16.19
N LEU A 89 -13.18 14.22 15.69
CA LEU A 89 -11.93 14.35 16.44
C LEU A 89 -11.25 15.69 16.14
N TYR A 90 -10.58 16.25 17.15
CA TYR A 90 -9.88 17.54 17.08
C TYR A 90 -8.45 17.43 17.62
N GLY A 91 -7.59 18.36 17.21
CA GLY A 91 -6.22 18.48 17.71
C GLY A 91 -5.38 17.22 17.55
N LYS A 92 -4.64 16.88 18.61
CA LYS A 92 -3.67 15.76 18.62
C LYS A 92 -4.30 14.40 18.34
N ASP A 93 -5.55 14.18 18.75
CA ASP A 93 -6.24 12.90 18.51
C ASP A 93 -6.59 12.70 17.04
N LYS A 94 -6.97 13.78 16.36
CA LYS A 94 -7.17 13.76 14.91
C LYS A 94 -5.86 13.45 14.20
N ASP A 95 -4.77 14.13 14.58
CA ASP A 95 -3.46 13.94 13.95
C ASP A 95 -2.96 12.50 14.14
N LYS A 96 -3.13 11.91 15.33
CA LYS A 96 -2.82 10.50 15.59
C LYS A 96 -3.63 9.55 14.69
N ARG A 97 -4.95 9.71 14.60
CA ARG A 97 -5.80 8.90 13.71
C ARG A 97 -5.34 9.03 12.26
N ASP A 98 -5.14 10.25 11.80
CA ASP A 98 -4.78 10.54 10.41
C ASP A 98 -3.42 9.90 10.05
N LEU A 99 -2.47 9.90 10.99
CA LEU A 99 -1.16 9.29 10.84
C LEU A 99 -1.23 7.75 10.81
N LEU A 100 -2.10 7.14 11.62
CA LEU A 100 -2.38 5.69 11.57
C LEU A 100 -3.06 5.27 10.26
N VAL A 101 -4.02 6.05 9.78
CA VAL A 101 -4.68 5.85 8.48
C VAL A 101 -3.63 5.89 7.36
N PHE A 102 -2.73 6.87 7.39
CA PHE A 102 -1.66 6.98 6.41
C PHE A 102 -0.69 5.80 6.46
N PHE A 103 -0.29 5.36 7.66
CA PHE A 103 0.57 4.20 7.84
C PHE A 103 -0.04 2.93 7.24
N LEU A 104 -1.29 2.60 7.58
CA LEU A 104 -1.99 1.43 7.03
C LEU A 104 -2.17 1.50 5.51
N TRP A 105 -2.40 2.70 4.97
CA TRP A 105 -2.52 2.91 3.54
C TRP A 105 -1.20 2.71 2.79
N GLU A 106 -0.08 3.17 3.37
CA GLU A 106 1.25 3.02 2.77
C GLU A 106 1.73 1.57 2.80
N GLY A 107 1.32 0.81 3.81
CA GLY A 107 1.58 -0.63 3.89
C GLY A 107 0.96 -1.44 2.77
N GLY A 108 -0.04 -0.91 2.05
CA GLY A 108 -0.63 -1.53 0.87
C GLY A 108 -1.43 -2.81 1.13
N ALA A 109 -1.46 -3.31 2.37
CA ALA A 109 -2.17 -4.52 2.79
C ALA A 109 -3.70 -4.34 2.75
N TYR A 110 -4.19 -3.10 2.88
CA TYR A 110 -5.62 -2.78 2.96
C TYR A 110 -6.06 -1.83 1.86
N ASN A 111 -7.36 -1.87 1.53
CA ASN A 111 -8.00 -0.89 0.67
C ASN A 111 -8.64 0.25 1.48
N ASN A 112 -9.02 1.34 0.81
CA ASN A 112 -9.56 2.52 1.49
C ASN A 112 -10.90 2.27 2.21
N ARG A 113 -11.70 1.29 1.76
CA ARG A 113 -12.93 0.88 2.44
C ARG A 113 -12.60 0.16 3.74
N GLU A 114 -11.72 -0.84 3.68
CA GLU A 114 -11.26 -1.60 4.85
C GLU A 114 -10.65 -0.65 5.90
N ILE A 115 -9.80 0.28 5.48
CA ILE A 115 -9.23 1.30 6.38
C ILE A 115 -10.35 2.20 6.92
N GLY A 116 -11.29 2.62 6.10
CA GLY A 116 -12.43 3.43 6.54
C GLY A 116 -13.24 2.72 7.63
N ASP A 117 -13.59 1.45 7.42
CA ASP A 117 -14.35 0.63 8.35
C ASP A 117 -13.60 0.41 9.68
N MET A 118 -12.26 0.39 9.67
CA MET A 118 -11.44 0.32 10.89
C MET A 118 -11.55 1.58 11.76
N PHE A 119 -11.66 2.76 11.15
CA PHE A 119 -11.68 4.04 11.86
C PHE A 119 -13.07 4.70 11.91
N GLY A 120 -14.12 4.04 11.41
CA GLY A 120 -15.47 4.61 11.38
C GLY A 120 -15.62 5.79 10.41
N ILE A 121 -14.82 5.82 9.34
CA ILE A 121 -14.80 6.90 8.35
C ILE A 121 -15.06 6.38 6.95
N THR A 122 -15.49 7.26 6.04
CA THR A 122 -15.73 6.88 4.65
C THR A 122 -14.43 6.65 3.88
N TYR A 123 -14.49 5.82 2.83
CA TYR A 123 -13.32 5.58 1.95
C TYR A 123 -12.79 6.87 1.28
N SER A 124 -13.66 7.86 1.06
CA SER A 124 -13.28 9.18 0.52
C SER A 124 -12.55 9.99 1.58
N ALA A 125 -12.98 9.96 2.85
CA ALA A 125 -12.27 10.58 3.95
C ALA A 125 -10.85 10.03 4.10
N VAL A 126 -10.66 8.71 3.97
CA VAL A 126 -9.32 8.08 3.93
C VAL A 126 -8.44 8.71 2.83
N SER A 127 -8.99 8.91 1.64
CA SER A 127 -8.24 9.50 0.52
C SER A 127 -7.82 10.95 0.81
N HIS A 128 -8.71 11.74 1.43
CA HIS A 128 -8.40 13.11 1.85
C HIS A 128 -7.33 13.16 2.94
N ILE A 129 -7.45 12.30 3.96
CA ILE A 129 -6.48 12.19 5.06
C ILE A 129 -5.10 11.87 4.49
N VAL A 130 -5.00 10.85 3.63
CA VAL A 130 -3.73 10.48 2.99
C VAL A 130 -3.10 11.66 2.25
N LYS A 131 -3.90 12.43 1.50
CA LYS A 131 -3.39 13.61 0.77
C LYS A 131 -2.86 14.67 1.75
N GLN A 132 -3.57 14.92 2.85
CA GLN A 132 -3.16 15.90 3.86
C GLN A 132 -1.91 15.46 4.62
N VAL A 133 -1.89 14.22 5.13
CA VAL A 133 -0.76 13.67 5.89
C VAL A 133 0.48 13.58 5.03
N LYS A 134 0.36 13.19 3.75
CA LYS A 134 1.50 13.17 2.82
C LYS A 134 2.13 14.55 2.62
N ALA A 135 1.33 15.62 2.64
CA ALA A 135 1.84 16.98 2.62
C ALA A 135 2.51 17.33 3.96
N LYS A 136 1.83 17.03 5.09
CA LYS A 136 2.35 17.31 6.44
C LYS A 136 3.67 16.59 6.73
N VAL A 137 3.81 15.30 6.43
CA VAL A 137 5.05 14.53 6.66
C VAL A 137 6.26 15.12 5.94
N ARG A 138 6.06 15.92 4.88
CA ARG A 138 7.13 16.61 4.16
C ARG A 138 7.49 17.98 4.75
N THR A 139 6.59 18.60 5.49
CA THR A 139 6.70 19.99 5.94
C THR A 139 6.79 20.14 7.46
N ASP A 140 6.29 19.17 8.21
CA ASP A 140 6.13 19.18 9.66
C ASP A 140 7.04 18.12 10.30
N GLN A 141 8.01 18.59 11.09
CA GLN A 141 9.03 17.76 11.71
C GLN A 141 8.46 16.80 12.76
N ASP A 142 7.42 17.20 13.50
CA ASP A 142 6.78 16.36 14.50
C ASP A 142 6.03 15.21 13.84
N PHE A 143 5.34 15.48 12.74
CA PHE A 143 4.69 14.45 11.92
C PHE A 143 5.71 13.46 11.35
N GLN A 144 6.85 13.97 10.86
CA GLN A 144 7.90 13.14 10.30
C GLN A 144 8.53 12.22 11.35
N ASN A 145 8.82 12.75 12.55
CA ASN A 145 9.39 11.99 13.67
C ASN A 145 8.43 10.91 14.17
N ASN A 146 7.15 11.24 14.34
CA ASN A 146 6.11 10.29 14.76
C ASN A 146 5.92 9.17 13.72
N TYR A 147 5.98 9.50 12.44
CA TYR A 147 5.89 8.52 11.37
C TYR A 147 7.13 7.60 11.31
N ALA A 148 8.33 8.15 11.50
CA ALA A 148 9.57 7.37 11.56
C ALA A 148 9.55 6.38 12.74
N LEU A 149 9.07 6.82 13.91
CA LEU A 149 8.88 5.96 15.08
C LEU A 149 7.95 4.77 14.77
N LEU A 150 6.81 5.04 14.13
CA LEU A 150 5.86 4.00 13.68
C LEU A 150 6.50 2.96 12.79
N ASN A 151 7.18 3.41 11.73
CA ASN A 151 7.77 2.51 10.75
C ASN A 151 8.94 1.70 11.33
N SER A 152 9.61 2.21 12.37
CA SER A 152 10.66 1.48 13.09
C SER A 152 10.11 0.36 13.99
N GLN A 153 8.98 0.59 14.66
CA GLN A 153 8.42 -0.35 15.64
C GLN A 153 7.42 -1.35 15.04
N ILE A 154 6.76 -0.97 13.94
CA ILE A 154 5.78 -1.80 13.27
C ILE A 154 6.29 -2.12 11.87
N LYS A 155 6.83 -3.34 11.71
CA LYS A 155 7.11 -3.89 10.38
C LYS A 155 5.81 -4.43 9.79
N MET A 156 5.31 -3.73 8.78
CA MET A 156 4.36 -4.27 7.79
C MET A 156 5.10 -4.95 6.64
#